data_AF-A0A3S0GSN0-F1
#
_entry.id   AF-A0A3S0GSN0-F1
#
_cell.length_a   1.000
_cell.length_b   1.000
_cell.length_c   1.000
_cell.angle_alpha   90.00
_cell.angle_beta   90.00
_cell.angle_gamma   90.00
#
_symmetry.space_group_name_H-M   'P 1'
#
loop_
_entity.id
_entity.type
_entity.pdbx_description
1 polymer ?
#
loop_
_entity_poly.entity_id
_entity_poly.type
_entity_poly.pdbx_seq_one_letter_code
_entity_poly.pdbx_strand_id
1 'polypeptide(L)' 'MSKPALSPWIRLRWRLPEAGLFGHAVEGHWLWEPDTPAVRAAFQAAVEAGNRAHGAGTHWVEQEEIGNAPAPW' A
#
# COMPACT_ATOMS: atom_id res chain seq x y z
N MET A 1 -1.88 31.01 -14.74
CA MET A 1 -0.90 30.15 -14.05
C MET A 1 -1.65 28.97 -13.47
N SER A 2 -1.49 27.77 -14.04
CA SER A 2 -2.15 26.57 -13.53
C SER A 2 -1.41 26.08 -12.28
N LYS A 3 -2.15 25.86 -11.19
CA LYS A 3 -1.64 25.24 -9.96
C LYS A 3 -1.02 23.88 -10.34
N PRO A 4 0.20 23.52 -9.89
CA PRO A 4 0.71 22.18 -10.12
C PRO A 4 -0.28 21.19 -9.50
N ALA A 5 -0.75 20.23 -10.30
CA ALA A 5 -1.56 19.13 -9.78
C ALA A 5 -0.66 18.33 -8.85
N LEU A 6 -0.89 18.47 -7.54
CA LEU A 6 -0.29 17.58 -6.56
C LEU A 6 -0.75 16.16 -6.91
N SER A 7 0.13 15.17 -6.80
CA SER A 7 -0.25 13.77 -7.03
C SER A 7 -0.73 13.16 -5.71
N PRO A 8 -1.72 12.24 -5.73
CA PRO A 8 -2.11 11.50 -4.53
C PRO A 8 -0.95 10.62 -4.05
N TRP A 9 -1.04 10.13 -2.82
CA TRP A 9 -0.05 9.21 -2.25
C TRP A 9 -0.65 7.81 -2.16
N ILE A 10 0.18 6.79 -2.35
CA ILE A 10 -0.21 5.39 -2.23
C ILE A 10 0.74 4.63 -1.32
N ARG A 11 0.23 3.59 -0.65
CA ARG A 11 1.07 2.62 0.08
C ARG A 11 0.56 1.21 -0.13
N LEU A 12 1.49 0.25 -0.10
CA LEU A 12 1.16 -1.17 -0.02
C LEU A 12 0.77 -1.52 1.42
N ARG A 13 -0.31 -2.28 1.59
CA ARG A 13 -0.74 -2.87 2.86
C ARG A 13 -0.80 -4.38 2.75
N TRP A 14 -0.63 -5.05 3.88
CA TRP A 14 -0.95 -6.47 3.99
C TRP A 14 -1.49 -6.84 5.37
N ARG A 15 -2.28 -7.91 5.38
CA ARG A 15 -2.74 -8.63 6.56
C ARG A 15 -2.69 -10.12 6.27
N LEU A 16 -1.83 -10.82 7.01
CA LEU A 16 -1.64 -12.26 6.88
C LEU A 16 -2.35 -12.97 8.05
N PRO A 17 -3.38 -13.79 7.79
CA PRO A 17 -3.99 -14.60 8.84
C PRO A 17 -2.99 -15.67 9.31
N GLU A 18 -2.98 -15.95 10.61
CA GLU A 18 -2.23 -17.08 11.21
C GLU A 18 -0.70 -17.07 11.00
N ALA A 19 -0.13 -15.97 10.49
CA ALA A 19 1.31 -15.85 10.25
C ALA A 19 2.10 -15.32 11.46
N GLY A 20 1.41 -14.89 12.52
CA GLY A 20 2.01 -14.36 13.74
C GLY A 20 2.29 -15.43 14.79
N LEU A 21 3.06 -15.07 15.82
CA LEU A 21 3.23 -15.90 17.01
C LEU A 21 1.83 -16.22 17.59
N PHE A 22 1.57 -17.48 17.91
CA PHE A 22 0.27 -17.96 18.41
C PHE A 22 -0.92 -17.87 17.44
N GLY A 23 -0.68 -17.78 16.12
CA GLY A 23 -1.75 -17.77 15.12
C GLY A 23 -2.48 -16.42 15.01
N HIS A 24 -1.91 -15.35 15.58
CA HIS A 24 -2.45 -14.02 15.40
C HIS A 24 -2.23 -13.50 13.98
N ALA A 25 -3.13 -12.63 13.53
CA ALA A 25 -2.94 -11.91 12.27
C ALA A 25 -1.76 -10.96 12.36
N VAL A 26 -0.94 -10.91 11.32
CA VAL A 26 0.15 -9.94 11.18
C VAL A 26 -0.24 -8.92 10.14
N GLU A 27 -0.19 -7.65 10.51
CA GLU A 27 -0.45 -6.52 9.62
C GLU A 27 0.84 -5.74 9.39
N GLY A 28 0.97 -5.17 8.20
CA GLY A 28 2.10 -4.32 7.88
C GLY A 28 1.83 -3.45 6.66
N HIS A 29 2.78 -2.57 6.38
CA HIS A 29 2.68 -1.66 5.27
C HIS A 29 4.05 -1.21 4.76
N TRP A 30 4.11 -0.84 3.48
CA TRP A 30 5.20 -0.05 2.95
C TRP A 30 5.02 1.43 3.34
N LEU A 31 6.05 2.23 3.11
CA LEU A 31 5.97 3.68 3.24
C LEU A 31 4.96 4.26 2.23
N TRP A 32 4.49 5.47 2.51
CA TRP A 32 3.74 6.23 1.51
C TRP A 32 4.69 6.72 0.42
N GLU A 33 4.26 6.54 -0.82
CA GLU A 33 4.99 6.95 -2.02
C GLU A 33 4.08 7.84 -2.89
N PRO A 34 4.64 8.78 -3.66
CA PRO A 34 3.88 9.50 -4.65
C PRO A 34 3.26 8.53 -5.67
N ASP A 35 1.98 8.74 -5.99
CA ASP A 35 1.26 7.93 -6.96
C ASP A 35 1.71 8.25 -8.40
N THR A 36 2.86 7.70 -8.76
CA THR A 36 3.35 7.69 -10.14
C THR A 36 2.96 6.37 -10.81
N PRO A 37 2.85 6.33 -12.15
CA PRO A 37 2.58 5.08 -12.87
C PRO A 37 3.54 3.93 -12.52
N ALA A 38 4.82 4.25 -12.29
CA ALA A 38 5.84 3.28 -11.93
C ALA A 38 5.61 2.68 -10.53
N VAL A 39 5.36 3.54 -9.52
CA VAL A 39 5.08 3.10 -8.14
C VAL A 39 3.79 2.28 -8.11
N ARG A 40 2.74 2.75 -8.78
CA ARG A 40 1.45 2.04 -8.83
C ARG A 40 1.60 0.66 -9.48
N ALA A 41 2.33 0.56 -10.59
CA ALA A 41 2.58 -0.73 -11.24
C ALA A 41 3.36 -1.69 -10.32
N ALA A 42 4.39 -1.19 -9.63
CA ALA A 42 5.17 -1.99 -8.68
C ALA A 42 4.31 -2.50 -7.50
N PHE A 43 3.47 -1.64 -6.92
CA PHE A 43 2.58 -2.03 -5.83
C PHE A 43 1.50 -3.01 -6.29
N GLN A 44 0.93 -2.85 -7.48
CA GLN A 44 -0.01 -3.83 -8.02
C GLN A 44 0.64 -5.20 -8.24
N ALA A 45 1.87 -5.24 -8.76
CA ALA A 45 2.61 -6.49 -8.89
C ALA A 45 2.87 -7.16 -7.52
N ALA A 46 3.19 -6.37 -6.49
CA ALA A 46 3.34 -6.86 -5.12
C ALA A 46 2.01 -7.37 -4.53
N VAL A 47 0.91 -6.66 -4.76
CA VAL A 47 -0.45 -7.09 -4.35
C VAL A 47 -0.80 -8.44 -4.99
N GLU A 48 -0.59 -8.59 -6.30
CA GLU A 48 -0.83 -9.84 -6.99
C GLU A 48 0.03 -10.98 -6.44
N ALA A 49 1.33 -10.73 -6.25
CA ALA A 49 2.25 -11.74 -5.70
C ALA A 49 1.85 -12.16 -4.28
N GLY A 50 1.56 -11.20 -3.40
CA GLY A 50 1.16 -11.45 -2.02
C GLY A 50 -0.18 -12.18 -1.93
N ASN A 51 -1.17 -11.77 -2.74
CA ASN A 51 -2.46 -12.45 -2.79
C ASN A 51 -2.36 -13.87 -3.34
N ARG A 52 -1.48 -14.14 -4.31
CA ARG A 52 -1.20 -15.52 -4.77
C ARG A 52 -0.54 -16.37 -3.69
N ALA A 53 0.35 -15.80 -2.88
CA ALA A 53 1.11 -16.53 -1.87
C ALA A 53 0.30 -16.79 -0.58
N HIS A 54 -0.54 -15.83 -0.16
CA HIS A 54 -1.19 -15.85 1.15
C HIS A 54 -2.72 -15.90 1.10
N GLY A 55 -3.31 -15.81 -0.09
CA GLY A 55 -4.76 -15.81 -0.30
C GLY A 55 -5.29 -14.44 -0.72
N ALA A 56 -6.41 -14.46 -1.41
CA ALA A 56 -7.04 -13.25 -1.94
C ALA A 56 -7.41 -12.26 -0.82
N GLY A 57 -7.15 -10.97 -1.05
CA GLY A 57 -7.48 -9.89 -0.11
C GLY A 57 -6.48 -9.72 1.03
N THR A 58 -5.39 -10.49 1.07
CA THR A 58 -4.33 -10.31 2.06
C THR A 58 -3.44 -9.11 1.79
N HIS A 59 -3.39 -8.64 0.54
CA HIS A 59 -2.61 -7.47 0.11
C HIS A 59 -3.48 -6.51 -0.70
N TRP A 60 -3.30 -5.20 -0.48
CA TRP A 60 -4.02 -4.14 -1.20
C TRP A 60 -3.21 -2.83 -1.23
N VAL A 61 -3.62 -1.90 -2.11
CA VAL A 61 -3.09 -0.54 -2.16
C VAL A 61 -4.06 0.40 -1.46
N GLU A 62 -3.56 1.18 -0.50
CA GLU A 62 -4.27 2.34 0.03
C GLU A 62 -3.87 3.59 -0.72
N GLN A 63 -4.80 4.54 -0.85
CA GLN A 63 -4.60 5.83 -1.49
C GLN A 63 -5.08 6.95 -0.57
N GLU A 64 -4.29 8.00 -0.47
CA GLU A 64 -4.61 9.23 0.25
C GLU A 64 -4.69 10.40 -0.74
N GLU A 65 -5.78 11.16 -0.67
CA GLU A 65 -5.96 12.35 -1.50
C GLU A 65 -5.08 13.51 -1.06
N ILE A 66 -4.82 14.41 -2.01
CA ILE A 66 -3.95 15.56 -1.87
C ILE A 66 -4.42 16.49 -0.73
N GLY A 67 -3.52 16.80 0.19
CA GLY A 67 -3.75 17.78 1.28
C GLY A 67 -3.34 17.27 2.66
N ASN A 68 -3.12 15.95 2.78
CA ASN A 68 -2.68 15.29 3.99
C ASN A 68 -1.34 14.60 3.70
N ALA A 69 -0.27 15.38 3.51
CA ALA A 69 1.07 14.77 3.42
C ALA A 69 1.27 13.94 4.69
N PRO A 70 1.52 12.61 4.59
CA PRO A 70 1.60 11.77 5.76
C PRO A 70 2.74 12.25 6.65
N ALA A 71 2.44 12.48 7.93
CA ALA A 71 3.44 12.92 8.89
C ALA A 71 4.61 11.92 8.92
N PRO A 72 5.87 12.37 8.95
CA PRO A 72 6.99 11.49 9.18
C PRO A 72 6.92 11.05 10.65
N TRP A 73 6.37 9.84 10.85
CA TRP A 73 6.41 9.00 12.06
C TRP A 73 5.89 9.60 13.38
#